data_AF-A0A920H2S8-F1
#
_entry.id   AF-A0A920H2S8-F1
#
_cell.length_a   1.000
_cell.length_b   1.000
_cell.length_c   1.000
_cell.angle_alpha   90.00
_cell.angle_beta   90.00
_cell.angle_gamma   90.00
#
_symmetry.space_group_name_H-M   'P 1'
#
loop_
_entity.id
_entity.type
_entity.pdbx_description
1 polymer ?
#
loop_
_entity_poly.entity_id
_entity_poly.type
_entity_poly.pdbx_seq_one_letter_code
_entity_poly.pdbx_strand_id
1 'polypeptide(L)'
;MKEVFNKALEELNGGNEFVVASVVKTSGSTPQKPGSKLLVKTDGKTIGTLGGGCVEGDIWFASKEILEKGGKSKYQDYVLNEDLAANDGLVCGGTMYFLIDPYRKSNIEINEKILSEIEKGYQGEFSLASATIVDSKEKNEIGNKLIIKDNGEIFGNISNEKFIKEISNISNELMTFGNNKIIE
;
A
#
# COMPACT_ATOMS: atom_id res chain seq x y z
N MET A 1 -6.66 4.97 7.00
CA MET A 1 -6.11 5.13 5.63
C MET A 1 -6.00 6.59 5.21
N LYS A 2 -7.07 7.40 5.28
CA LYS A 2 -7.04 8.83 4.90
C LYS A 2 -5.83 9.60 5.47
N GLU A 3 -5.61 9.51 6.78
CA GLU A 3 -4.48 10.18 7.45
C GLU A 3 -3.11 9.79 6.86
N VAL A 4 -2.92 8.52 6.50
CA VAL A 4 -1.68 8.05 5.87
C VAL A 4 -1.46 8.70 4.51
N PHE A 5 -2.50 8.83 3.69
CA PHE A 5 -2.41 9.48 2.38
C PHE A 5 -2.19 10.98 2.48
N ASN A 6 -2.91 11.66 3.37
CA ASN A 6 -2.69 13.09 3.64
C ASN A 6 -1.24 13.33 4.06
N LYS A 7 -0.73 12.51 4.99
CA LYS A 7 0.66 12.64 5.44
C LYS A 7 1.66 12.30 4.34
N ALA A 8 1.38 11.29 3.52
CA ALA A 8 2.22 10.97 2.37
C ALA A 8 2.34 12.15 1.41
N LEU A 9 1.23 12.83 1.11
CA LEU A 9 1.22 14.02 0.25
C LEU A 9 2.01 15.16 0.88
N GLU A 10 1.82 15.43 2.19
CA GLU A 10 2.60 16.45 2.92
C GLU A 10 4.11 16.18 2.88
N GLU A 11 4.54 14.94 3.16
CA GLU A 11 5.95 14.57 3.14
C GLU A 11 6.53 14.68 1.73
N LEU A 12 5.78 14.27 0.71
CA LEU A 12 6.21 14.36 -0.68
C LEU A 12 6.36 15.81 -1.14
N ASN A 13 5.39 16.68 -0.82
CA ASN A 13 5.42 18.11 -1.12
C ASN A 13 6.55 18.83 -0.34
N GLY A 14 6.89 18.33 0.85
CA GLY A 14 8.06 18.76 1.61
C GLY A 14 9.39 18.27 1.04
N GLY A 15 9.38 17.45 -0.01
CA GLY A 15 10.58 16.86 -0.61
C GLY A 15 11.23 15.78 0.26
N ASN A 16 10.49 15.19 1.18
CA ASN A 16 10.96 14.12 2.06
C ASN A 16 10.71 12.75 1.44
N GLU A 17 11.60 11.81 1.73
CA GLU A 17 11.40 10.39 1.41
C GLU A 17 10.72 9.68 2.58
N PHE A 18 9.90 8.68 2.25
CA PHE A 18 9.19 7.86 3.23
C PHE A 18 8.83 6.52 2.59
N VAL A 19 8.37 5.57 3.40
CA VAL A 19 7.84 4.28 2.95
C VAL A 19 6.39 4.19 3.37
N VAL A 20 5.54 3.66 2.49
CA VAL A 20 4.18 3.22 2.85
C VAL A 20 4.15 1.70 2.78
N ALA A 21 4.03 1.06 3.94
CA ALA A 21 3.71 -0.35 4.04
C ALA A 21 2.19 -0.54 4.00
N SER A 22 1.70 -1.50 3.21
CA SER A 22 0.28 -1.81 3.06
C SER A 22 0.04 -3.30 3.24
N VAL A 23 -0.95 -3.69 4.04
CA VAL A 23 -1.51 -5.05 4.01
C VAL A 23 -2.26 -5.20 2.69
N VAL A 24 -1.81 -6.10 1.83
CA VAL A 24 -2.40 -6.32 0.50
C VAL A 24 -3.21 -7.60 0.43
N LYS A 25 -2.83 -8.62 1.20
CA LYS A 25 -3.54 -9.91 1.31
C LYS A 25 -3.47 -10.40 2.75
N THR A 26 -4.45 -11.20 3.14
CA THR A 26 -4.42 -11.96 4.40
C THR A 26 -5.03 -13.34 4.17
N SER A 27 -4.52 -14.35 4.87
CA SER A 27 -5.12 -15.68 4.97
C SER A 27 -5.29 -16.04 6.45
N GLY A 28 -6.32 -16.81 6.79
CA GLY A 28 -6.62 -17.18 8.18
C GLY A 28 -7.04 -15.99 9.05
N SER A 29 -6.89 -16.15 10.37
CA SER A 29 -7.21 -15.11 11.35
C SER A 29 -6.02 -14.15 11.46
N THR A 30 -6.26 -12.85 11.22
CA THR A 30 -5.23 -11.80 11.18
C THR A 30 -5.76 -10.54 11.87
N PRO A 31 -4.89 -9.74 12.55
CA PRO A 31 -5.32 -8.60 13.34
C PRO A 31 -5.82 -7.42 12.50
N GLN A 32 -5.46 -7.39 11.21
CA GLN A 32 -5.87 -6.37 10.26
C GLN A 32 -6.28 -6.97 8.93
N LYS A 33 -7.06 -6.18 8.17
CA LYS A 33 -7.53 -6.54 6.82
C LYS A 33 -6.74 -5.83 5.73
N PRO A 34 -6.80 -6.34 4.47
CA PRO A 34 -6.26 -5.64 3.32
C PRO A 34 -6.73 -4.18 3.25
N GLY A 35 -5.80 -3.29 2.92
CA GLY A 35 -6.01 -1.85 2.94
C GLY A 35 -5.33 -1.15 4.11
N SER A 36 -5.09 -1.83 5.24
CA SER A 36 -4.35 -1.24 6.38
C SER A 36 -2.98 -0.75 5.96
N LYS A 37 -2.56 0.44 6.43
CA LYS A 37 -1.32 1.10 6.02
C LYS A 37 -0.55 1.67 7.20
N LEU A 38 0.77 1.69 7.05
CA LEU A 38 1.72 2.35 7.92
C LEU A 38 2.69 3.16 7.06
N LEU A 39 2.75 4.46 7.28
CA LEU A 39 3.80 5.32 6.75
C LEU A 39 4.97 5.32 7.73
N VAL A 40 6.18 5.14 7.22
CA VAL A 40 7.43 5.20 7.98
C VAL A 40 8.31 6.31 7.38
N LYS A 41 8.64 7.30 8.21
CA LYS A 41 9.52 8.42 7.82
C LYS A 41 11.00 8.07 7.99
N THR A 42 11.87 8.86 7.37
CA THR A 42 13.34 8.75 7.55
C THR A 42 13.78 8.92 8.99
N ASP A 43 13.10 9.76 9.77
CA ASP A 43 13.33 9.96 11.21
C ASP A 43 12.75 8.84 12.11
N GLY A 44 12.13 7.82 11.50
CA GLY A 44 11.56 6.66 12.19
C GLY A 44 10.15 6.89 12.75
N LYS A 45 9.58 8.10 12.66
CA LYS A 45 8.18 8.33 13.05
C LYS A 45 7.23 7.61 12.10
N THR A 46 6.09 7.20 12.65
CA THR A 46 5.07 6.45 11.92
C THR A 46 3.70 7.11 11.94
N ILE A 47 2.92 6.88 10.88
CA ILE A 47 1.51 7.28 10.78
C ILE A 47 0.71 6.06 10.31
N GLY A 48 -0.41 5.77 10.96
CA GLY A 48 -1.21 4.56 10.71
C GLY A 48 -0.71 3.35 11.52
N THR A 49 -1.26 2.17 11.23
CA THR A 49 -0.94 0.91 11.91
C THR A 49 -1.24 -0.29 11.02
N LEU A 50 -0.47 -1.36 11.20
CA LEU A 50 -0.68 -2.68 10.60
C LEU A 50 -1.30 -3.68 11.60
N GLY A 51 -1.73 -3.20 12.77
CA GLY A 51 -2.28 -4.03 13.85
C GLY A 51 -1.35 -4.13 15.07
N GLY A 52 -0.18 -3.47 15.05
CA GLY A 52 0.79 -3.48 16.13
C GLY A 52 1.60 -4.79 16.27
N GLY A 53 2.31 -4.92 17.38
CA GLY A 53 3.10 -6.11 17.72
C GLY A 53 4.38 -6.28 16.88
N CYS A 54 4.95 -7.49 16.94
CA CYS A 54 6.23 -7.81 16.29
C CYS A 54 6.21 -7.59 14.78
N VAL A 55 5.07 -7.90 14.14
CA VAL A 55 4.87 -7.72 12.69
C VAL A 55 5.10 -6.26 12.28
N GLU A 56 4.51 -5.32 13.03
CA GLU A 56 4.66 -3.90 12.73
C GLU A 56 6.11 -3.43 12.94
N GLY A 57 6.78 -3.93 13.98
CA GLY A 57 8.19 -3.66 14.24
C GLY A 57 9.12 -4.16 13.12
N ASP A 58 8.88 -5.36 12.62
CA ASP A 58 9.68 -5.93 11.52
C ASP A 58 9.47 -5.18 10.21
N ILE A 59 8.22 -4.79 9.91
CA ILE A 59 7.91 -3.98 8.73
C ILE A 59 8.48 -2.56 8.88
N TRP A 60 8.48 -1.97 10.08
CA TRP A 60 9.14 -0.71 10.36
C TRP A 60 10.65 -0.79 10.11
N PHE A 61 11.30 -1.86 10.58
CA PHE A 61 12.73 -2.09 10.38
C PHE A 61 13.06 -2.26 8.89
N ALA A 62 12.30 -3.09 8.16
CA ALA A 62 12.45 -3.26 6.72
C ALA A 62 12.25 -1.94 5.94
N SER A 63 11.29 -1.12 6.37
CA SER A 63 11.04 0.21 5.78
C SER A 63 12.23 1.15 5.97
N LYS A 64 12.81 1.17 7.18
CA LYS A 64 14.03 1.94 7.48
C LYS A 64 15.22 1.47 6.65
N GLU A 65 15.42 0.17 6.52
CA GLU A 65 16.47 -0.41 5.69
C GLU A 65 16.32 -0.01 4.21
N ILE A 66 15.10 -0.05 3.66
CA ILE A 66 14.82 0.40 2.29
C ILE A 66 15.17 1.88 2.09
N LEU A 67 14.81 2.74 3.04
CA LEU A 67 15.12 4.17 3.00
C LEU A 67 16.64 4.39 3.00
N GLU A 68 17.35 3.75 3.94
CA GLU A 68 18.80 3.92 4.12
C GLU A 68 19.63 3.35 2.96
N LYS A 69 19.23 2.21 2.41
CA LYS A 69 20.01 1.49 1.38
C LYS A 69 19.62 1.82 -0.06
N GLY A 70 18.66 2.72 -0.28
CA GLY A 70 18.21 2.97 -1.65
C GLY A 70 17.37 1.81 -2.24
N GLY A 71 16.70 1.02 -1.39
CA GLY A 71 15.90 -0.13 -1.81
C GLY A 71 14.68 0.22 -2.67
N LYS A 72 14.16 -0.79 -3.36
CA LYS A 72 12.93 -0.74 -4.18
C LYS A 72 11.74 -1.31 -3.41
N SER A 73 10.55 -1.15 -3.98
CA SER A 73 9.33 -1.74 -3.45
C SER A 73 9.47 -3.26 -3.28
N LYS A 74 8.92 -3.80 -2.19
CA LYS A 74 9.07 -5.20 -1.82
C LYS A 74 7.73 -5.81 -1.44
N TYR A 75 7.47 -7.00 -1.97
CA TYR A 75 6.42 -7.89 -1.48
C TYR A 75 6.98 -8.82 -0.41
N GLN A 76 6.29 -8.93 0.72
CA GLN A 76 6.74 -9.78 1.83
C GLN A 76 5.54 -10.38 2.56
N ASP A 77 5.57 -11.68 2.78
CA ASP A 77 4.65 -12.37 3.68
C ASP A 77 5.19 -12.43 5.11
N TYR A 78 4.26 -12.56 6.06
CA TYR A 78 4.54 -12.76 7.46
C TYR A 78 3.58 -13.78 8.04
N VAL A 79 4.12 -14.89 8.51
CA VAL A 79 3.35 -15.95 9.19
C VAL A 79 3.24 -15.61 10.67
N LEU A 80 2.01 -15.51 11.16
CA LEU A 80 1.73 -15.29 12.57
C LEU A 80 1.87 -16.64 13.29
N ASN A 81 3.08 -16.93 13.80
CA ASN A 81 3.38 -18.23 14.42
C ASN A 81 2.62 -18.43 15.75
N GLU A 82 2.12 -19.66 15.94
CA GLU A 82 1.26 -20.11 17.05
C GLU A 82 2.02 -20.30 18.38
N ASP A 83 3.31 -20.60 18.34
CA ASP A 83 4.05 -21.19 19.48
C ASP A 83 4.38 -20.22 20.65
N LEU A 84 4.35 -18.90 20.43
CA LEU A 84 4.61 -17.91 21.49
C LEU A 84 3.34 -17.31 22.12
N ALA A 85 2.18 -17.50 21.47
CA ALA A 85 0.93 -16.83 21.83
C ALA A 85 -0.14 -17.79 22.42
N ALA A 86 0.13 -19.09 22.41
CA ALA A 86 -0.77 -20.13 22.92
C ALA A 86 -1.13 -20.00 24.42
N ASN A 87 -0.35 -19.23 25.20
CA ASN A 87 -0.59 -19.07 26.63
C ASN A 87 -1.75 -18.12 26.99
N ASP A 88 -2.18 -17.24 26.08
CA ASP A 88 -3.18 -16.19 26.36
C ASP A 88 -4.50 -16.33 25.59
N GLY A 89 -4.70 -17.42 24.85
CA GLY A 89 -5.99 -17.75 24.21
C GLY A 89 -6.46 -16.82 23.08
N LEU A 90 -5.60 -15.91 22.63
CA LEU A 90 -5.89 -14.91 21.60
C LEU A 90 -4.83 -15.02 20.49
N VAL A 91 -5.01 -15.93 19.52
CA VAL A 91 -4.03 -16.09 18.43
C VAL A 91 -4.67 -15.90 17.07
N CYS A 92 -4.12 -14.95 16.32
CA CYS A 92 -4.32 -14.83 14.88
C CYS A 92 -3.43 -15.89 14.19
N GLY A 93 -3.95 -17.09 13.91
CA GLY A 93 -3.23 -18.17 13.20
C GLY A 93 -3.22 -18.01 11.68
N GLY A 94 -2.85 -16.83 11.19
CA GLY A 94 -2.95 -16.45 9.78
C GLY A 94 -1.64 -15.99 9.17
N THR A 95 -1.68 -15.63 7.89
CA THR A 95 -0.56 -15.00 7.18
C THR A 95 -1.00 -13.64 6.66
N MET A 96 -0.16 -12.63 6.86
CA MET A 96 -0.35 -11.31 6.28
C MET A 96 0.67 -11.08 5.19
N TYR A 97 0.25 -10.42 4.11
CA TYR A 97 1.13 -10.09 2.99
C TYR A 97 1.18 -8.58 2.83
N PHE A 98 2.38 -8.06 2.68
CA PHE A 98 2.69 -6.64 2.71
C PHE A 98 3.33 -6.21 1.40
N LEU A 99 2.88 -5.06 0.90
CA LEU A 99 3.68 -4.24 -0.01
C LEU A 99 4.38 -3.18 0.81
N ILE A 100 5.70 -3.13 0.74
CA ILE A 100 6.55 -2.11 1.38
C ILE A 100 7.08 -1.19 0.27
N ASP A 101 6.53 0.02 0.17
CA ASP A 101 6.66 0.86 -1.02
C ASP A 101 7.34 2.20 -0.71
N PRO A 102 8.60 2.43 -1.17
CA PRO A 102 9.29 3.69 -0.96
C PRO A 102 8.82 4.80 -1.91
N TYR A 103 8.55 5.98 -1.35
CA TYR A 103 8.28 7.21 -2.08
C TYR A 103 9.54 8.06 -2.08
N ARG A 104 10.08 8.29 -3.29
CA ARG A 104 11.34 9.00 -3.54
C ARG A 104 11.14 10.15 -4.52
N LYS A 105 12.13 11.04 -4.58
CA LYS A 105 12.15 12.19 -5.50
C LYS A 105 12.15 11.80 -6.98
N SER A 106 12.68 10.63 -7.33
CA SER A 106 12.79 10.19 -8.73
C SER A 106 11.44 10.03 -9.44
N ASN A 107 10.35 9.81 -8.68
CA ASN A 107 9.00 9.61 -9.19
C ASN A 107 8.02 10.65 -8.61
N ILE A 108 8.52 11.84 -8.26
CA ILE A 108 7.74 12.84 -7.52
C ILE A 108 6.46 13.25 -8.25
N GLU A 109 6.54 13.58 -9.54
CA GLU A 109 5.40 14.10 -10.31
C GLU A 109 4.22 13.11 -10.35
N ILE A 110 4.49 11.83 -10.65
CA ILE A 110 3.43 10.82 -10.72
C ILE A 110 2.88 10.48 -9.34
N ASN A 111 3.75 10.39 -8.32
CA ASN A 111 3.32 10.11 -6.95
C ASN A 111 2.50 11.26 -6.36
N GLU A 112 2.89 12.51 -6.64
CA GLU A 112 2.16 13.70 -6.21
C GLU A 112 0.80 13.74 -6.88
N LYS A 113 0.73 13.52 -8.19
CA LYS A 113 -0.56 13.40 -8.90
C LYS A 113 -1.44 12.32 -8.26
N ILE A 114 -0.91 11.12 -8.04
CA ILE A 114 -1.66 10.00 -7.43
C ILE A 114 -2.18 10.37 -6.04
N LEU A 115 -1.31 10.86 -5.15
CA LEU A 115 -1.68 11.16 -3.77
C LEU A 115 -2.67 12.32 -3.69
N SER A 116 -2.50 13.36 -4.52
CA SER A 116 -3.45 14.47 -4.66
C SER A 116 -4.83 13.98 -5.07
N GLU A 117 -4.92 13.12 -6.09
CA GLU A 117 -6.22 12.62 -6.54
C GLU A 117 -6.89 11.69 -5.52
N ILE A 118 -6.11 10.90 -4.76
CA ILE A 118 -6.61 10.12 -3.62
C ILE A 118 -7.18 11.04 -2.53
N GLU A 119 -6.51 12.15 -2.23
CA GLU A 119 -7.00 13.12 -1.25
C GLU A 119 -8.33 13.74 -1.69
N LYS A 120 -8.46 14.17 -2.95
CA LYS A 120 -9.72 14.68 -3.53
C LYS A 120 -10.85 13.65 -3.48
N GLY A 121 -10.53 12.38 -3.76
CA GLY A 121 -11.48 11.27 -3.58
C GLY A 121 -11.97 11.16 -2.13
N TYR A 122 -11.07 11.30 -1.15
CA TYR A 122 -11.43 11.35 0.28
C TYR A 122 -12.16 12.63 0.72
N GLN A 123 -12.18 13.67 -0.11
CA GLN A 123 -12.99 14.88 0.07
C GLN A 123 -14.38 14.76 -0.57
N GLY A 124 -14.63 13.68 -1.31
CA GLY A 124 -15.91 13.41 -1.96
C GLY A 124 -16.10 14.10 -3.31
N GLU A 125 -15.00 14.56 -3.94
CA GLU A 125 -15.08 15.19 -5.27
C GLU A 125 -15.50 14.19 -6.37
N PHE A 126 -15.03 12.94 -6.27
CA PHE A 126 -15.31 11.85 -7.19
C PHE A 126 -14.97 10.50 -6.55
N SER A 127 -15.37 9.41 -7.19
CA SER A 127 -14.91 8.06 -6.84
C SER A 127 -13.69 7.67 -7.67
N LEU A 128 -12.76 6.95 -7.06
CA LEU A 128 -11.60 6.39 -7.76
C LEU A 128 -11.26 4.99 -7.25
N ALA A 129 -10.66 4.19 -8.13
CA ALA A 129 -9.94 2.97 -7.80
C ALA A 129 -8.43 3.22 -7.92
N SER A 130 -7.67 2.63 -6.99
CA SER A 130 -6.22 2.59 -7.04
C SER A 130 -5.76 1.14 -7.15
N ALA A 131 -5.15 0.79 -8.28
CA ALA A 131 -4.47 -0.48 -8.48
C ALA A 131 -2.97 -0.31 -8.21
N THR A 132 -2.33 -1.37 -7.73
CA THR A 132 -0.87 -1.42 -7.52
C THR A 132 -0.37 -2.81 -7.84
N ILE A 133 0.74 -2.90 -8.58
CA ILE A 133 1.45 -4.17 -8.79
C ILE A 133 2.11 -4.54 -7.47
N VAL A 134 1.60 -5.60 -6.84
CA VAL A 134 2.11 -6.07 -5.54
C VAL A 134 3.16 -7.15 -5.68
N ASP A 135 3.14 -7.93 -6.77
CA ASP A 135 4.11 -8.97 -7.07
C ASP A 135 4.35 -9.03 -8.59
N SER A 136 5.60 -9.26 -9.01
CA SER A 136 5.99 -9.41 -10.42
C SER A 136 7.34 -10.12 -10.54
N LYS A 137 7.53 -10.85 -11.65
CA LYS A 137 8.85 -11.37 -12.04
C LYS A 137 9.84 -10.24 -12.30
N GLU A 138 9.35 -9.11 -12.82
CA GLU A 138 10.13 -7.90 -13.01
C GLU A 138 10.04 -7.04 -11.75
N LYS A 139 11.01 -7.17 -10.84
CA LYS A 139 11.01 -6.47 -9.54
C LYS A 139 10.87 -4.94 -9.61
N ASN A 140 11.16 -4.34 -10.77
CA ASN A 140 11.01 -2.89 -10.99
C ASN A 140 9.56 -2.45 -11.21
N GLU A 141 8.67 -3.40 -11.52
CA GLU A 141 7.24 -3.12 -11.68
C GLU A 141 6.50 -3.10 -10.35
N ILE A 142 7.02 -3.78 -9.33
CA ILE A 142 6.40 -3.79 -7.99
C ILE A 142 6.34 -2.35 -7.48
N GLY A 143 5.17 -1.97 -6.97
CA GLY A 143 4.89 -0.60 -6.52
C GLY A 143 4.28 0.29 -7.60
N ASN A 144 4.38 -0.05 -8.89
CA ASN A 144 3.70 0.70 -9.95
C ASN A 144 2.19 0.73 -9.72
N LYS A 145 1.57 1.88 -9.97
CA LYS A 145 0.18 2.19 -9.68
C LYS A 145 -0.57 2.66 -10.90
N LEU A 146 -1.88 2.46 -10.85
CA LEU A 146 -2.83 2.98 -11.80
C LEU A 146 -4.03 3.52 -11.02
N ILE A 147 -4.41 4.75 -11.31
CA ILE A 147 -5.63 5.38 -10.81
C ILE A 147 -6.66 5.38 -11.93
N ILE A 148 -7.87 4.96 -11.60
CA ILE A 148 -9.03 4.95 -12.48
C ILE A 148 -10.12 5.74 -11.77
N LYS A 149 -10.58 6.84 -12.37
CA LYS A 149 -11.70 7.61 -11.86
C LYS A 149 -13.02 7.10 -12.43
N ASP A 150 -14.12 7.39 -11.75
CA ASP A 150 -15.48 7.10 -12.20
C ASP A 150 -15.85 7.76 -13.54
N ASN A 151 -15.22 8.88 -13.88
CA ASN A 151 -15.38 9.56 -15.17
C ASN A 151 -14.58 8.91 -16.33
N GLY A 152 -13.83 7.84 -16.06
CA GLY A 152 -13.03 7.12 -17.04
C GLY A 152 -11.60 7.67 -17.24
N GLU A 153 -11.18 8.72 -16.52
CA GLU A 153 -9.78 9.14 -16.52
C GLU A 153 -8.89 8.06 -15.90
N ILE A 154 -7.82 7.70 -16.62
CA ILE A 154 -6.83 6.71 -16.19
C ILE A 154 -5.44 7.32 -16.24
N PHE A 155 -4.67 7.21 -15.17
CA PHE A 155 -3.27 7.63 -15.14
C PHE A 155 -2.45 6.82 -14.13
N GLY A 156 -1.15 6.75 -14.31
CA GLY A 156 -0.27 5.92 -13.50
C GLY A 156 1.02 5.59 -14.22
N ASN A 157 1.75 4.60 -13.70
CA ASN A 157 3.00 4.09 -14.27
C ASN A 157 2.94 2.58 -14.57
N ILE A 158 1.73 1.98 -14.56
CA ILE A 158 1.47 0.68 -15.18
C ILE A 158 1.23 0.90 -16.68
N SER A 159 2.01 0.27 -17.54
CA SER A 159 1.97 0.45 -19.00
C SER A 159 1.36 -0.72 -19.78
N ASN A 160 1.15 -1.88 -19.13
CA ASN A 160 0.61 -3.07 -19.79
C ASN A 160 -0.87 -2.89 -20.13
N GLU A 161 -1.20 -2.76 -21.41
CA GLU A 161 -2.58 -2.50 -21.89
C GLU A 161 -3.58 -3.59 -21.49
N LYS A 162 -3.15 -4.85 -21.45
CA LYS A 162 -4.02 -5.96 -21.02
C LYS A 162 -4.41 -5.78 -19.56
N PHE A 163 -3.45 -5.46 -18.68
CA PHE A 163 -3.72 -5.18 -17.28
C PHE A 163 -4.57 -3.92 -17.10
N ILE A 164 -4.30 -2.84 -17.84
CA ILE A 164 -5.11 -1.62 -17.78
C ILE A 164 -6.57 -1.94 -18.10
N LYS A 165 -6.84 -2.71 -19.16
CA LYS A 165 -8.21 -3.11 -19.54
C LYS A 165 -8.89 -3.96 -18.47
N GLU A 166 -8.19 -4.94 -17.93
CA GLU A 166 -8.72 -5.81 -16.88
C GLU A 166 -9.03 -5.06 -15.58
N ILE A 167 -8.08 -4.24 -15.12
CA ILE A 167 -8.25 -3.38 -13.95
C ILE A 167 -9.44 -2.45 -14.15
N SER A 168 -9.56 -1.80 -15.32
CA SER A 168 -10.65 -0.86 -15.62
C SER A 168 -12.03 -1.53 -15.51
N ASN A 169 -12.17 -2.77 -16.00
CA ASN A 169 -13.44 -3.51 -15.91
C ASN A 169 -13.86 -3.80 -14.46
N ILE A 170 -12.90 -4.12 -13.59
CA ILE A 170 -13.15 -4.46 -12.18
C ILE A 170 -13.31 -3.19 -11.33
N SER A 171 -12.68 -2.08 -11.73
CA SER A 171 -12.64 -0.81 -10.99
C SER A 171 -14.04 -0.28 -10.67
N ASN A 172 -14.97 -0.34 -11.62
CA ASN A 172 -16.33 0.21 -11.45
C ASN A 172 -17.09 -0.49 -10.32
N GLU A 173 -16.99 -1.82 -10.24
CA GLU A 173 -17.59 -2.60 -9.17
C GLU A 173 -16.94 -2.27 -7.82
N LEU A 174 -15.60 -2.21 -7.77
CA LEU A 174 -14.86 -1.91 -6.54
C LEU A 174 -15.16 -0.51 -6.01
N MET A 175 -15.24 0.50 -6.88
CA MET A 175 -15.60 1.88 -6.52
C MET A 175 -17.01 1.96 -5.94
N THR A 176 -17.96 1.21 -6.50
CA THR A 176 -19.36 1.21 -6.06
C THR A 176 -19.52 0.67 -4.64
N PHE A 177 -18.76 -0.38 -4.29
CA PHE A 177 -18.91 -1.06 -2.99
C PHE A 177 -17.80 -0.75 -1.98
N GLY A 178 -16.75 -0.01 -2.38
CA GLY A 178 -15.61 0.30 -1.51
C GLY A 178 -14.77 -0.92 -1.15
N ASN A 179 -14.65 -1.88 -2.07
CA ASN A 179 -13.98 -3.16 -1.83
C ASN A 179 -12.53 -3.20 -2.37
N ASN A 180 -11.74 -4.15 -1.86
CA ASN A 180 -10.40 -4.47 -2.35
C ASN A 180 -10.40 -5.85 -3.02
N LYS A 181 -9.61 -6.02 -4.09
CA LYS A 181 -9.45 -7.31 -4.79
C LYS A 181 -8.03 -7.47 -5.30
N ILE A 182 -7.51 -8.69 -5.23
CA ILE A 182 -6.28 -9.11 -5.91
C ILE A 182 -6.66 -9.77 -7.23
N ILE A 183 -5.89 -9.46 -8.27
CA ILE A 183 -6.03 -9.98 -9.63
C ILE A 183 -4.68 -10.63 -9.97
N GLU A 184 -4.70 -11.79 -10.63
CA GLU A 184 -3.53 -12.61 -10.99
C GLU A 184 -3.31 -12.69 -12.50
#